data_AF-T1HPL3-F1
#
_entry.id   AF-T1HPL3-F1
#
_cell.length_a   1.000
_cell.length_b   1.000
_cell.length_c   1.000
_cell.angle_alpha   90.00
_cell.angle_beta   90.00
_cell.angle_gamma   90.00
#
_symmetry.space_group_name_H-M   'P 1'
#
loop_
_entity.id
_entity.type
_entity.pdbx_description
1 polymer ?
#
loop_
_entity_poly.entity_id
_entity_poly.type
_entity_poly.pdbx_seq_one_letter_code
_entity_poly.pdbx_strand_id
1 'polypeptide(L)'
;MYCKMTGVPLGDQNSLRCSCVLPLRRCTIQQGNRIFSITCQTLTVVLYSDQESCTTEAWFEAINKAIMQDAQHRQTLNRRGSSRQVLKKKDLNFMNDALTPRKRKQLQ
;
A
#
# COMPACT_ATOMS: atom_id res chain seq x y z
N MET A 1 -0.71 -3.11 -13.81
CA MET A 1 -2.09 -2.73 -14.21
C MET A 1 -2.03 -1.30 -14.71
N TYR A 2 -1.84 -1.12 -16.02
CA TYR A 2 -1.91 0.19 -16.66
C TYR A 2 -3.33 0.32 -17.19
N CYS A 3 -4.11 1.25 -16.66
CA CYS A 3 -5.43 1.56 -17.21
C CYS A 3 -5.21 2.22 -18.57
N LYS A 4 -5.56 1.54 -19.67
CA LYS A 4 -5.59 2.16 -20.99
C LYS A 4 -6.80 3.09 -21.04
N MET A 5 -6.56 4.39 -21.14
CA MET A 5 -7.63 5.36 -21.37
C MET A 5 -8.24 5.12 -22.75
N THR A 6 -9.42 4.54 -22.79
CA THR A 6 -10.28 4.58 -23.97
C THR A 6 -10.88 5.97 -24.03
N GLY A 7 -10.40 6.81 -24.96
CA GLY A 7 -10.93 8.15 -25.19
C GLY A 7 -12.37 8.06 -25.67
N VAL A 8 -13.33 8.18 -24.75
CA VAL A 8 -14.71 8.48 -25.10
C VAL A 8 -14.72 9.89 -25.71
N PRO A 9 -15.48 10.14 -26.80
CA PRO A 9 -15.57 11.47 -27.39
C PRO A 9 -16.00 12.48 -26.32
N LEU A 10 -15.25 13.58 -26.19
CA LEU A 10 -15.67 14.72 -25.38
C LEU A 10 -16.91 15.33 -26.07
N GLY A 11 -18.07 15.32 -25.42
CA GLY A 11 -19.28 15.87 -26.03
C GLY A 11 -20.58 15.61 -25.28
N ASP A 12 -20.66 14.55 -24.48
CA ASP A 12 -21.88 14.24 -23.72
C ASP A 12 -21.98 15.09 -22.44
N GLN A 13 -23.21 15.52 -22.08
CA GLN A 13 -23.47 16.17 -20.80
C GLN A 13 -22.99 15.27 -19.64
N ASN A 14 -22.28 15.88 -18.68
CA ASN A 14 -21.68 15.22 -17.51
C ASN A 14 -20.55 14.22 -17.81
N SER A 15 -19.95 14.27 -19.01
CA SER A 15 -18.74 13.49 -19.28
C SER A 15 -17.53 14.04 -18.51
N LEU A 16 -16.76 13.15 -17.87
CA LEU A 16 -15.52 13.48 -17.16
C LEU A 16 -14.31 12.90 -17.89
N ARG A 17 -13.29 13.73 -18.09
CA ARG A 17 -11.98 13.29 -18.59
C ARG A 17 -11.05 13.02 -17.41
N CYS A 18 -10.51 11.81 -17.34
CA CYS A 18 -9.46 11.51 -16.37
C CYS A 18 -8.14 12.20 -16.79
N SER A 19 -7.65 13.11 -15.97
CA SER A 19 -6.40 13.83 -16.26
C SER A 19 -5.15 13.07 -15.82
N CYS A 20 -5.24 12.32 -14.72
CA CYS A 20 -4.16 11.48 -14.23
C CYS A 20 -4.67 10.38 -13.29
N VAL A 21 -3.85 9.34 -13.11
CA VAL A 21 -4.07 8.28 -12.13
C VAL A 21 -2.81 8.16 -11.28
N LEU A 22 -2.97 8.29 -9.96
CA LEU A 22 -1.87 8.21 -9.00
C LEU A 22 -1.91 6.88 -8.25
N PRO A 23 -0.98 5.94 -8.51
CA PRO A 23 -0.99 4.64 -7.84
C PRO A 23 -0.65 4.79 -6.35
N LEU A 24 -1.58 4.41 -5.46
CA LEU A 24 -1.45 4.58 -4.00
C LEU A 24 -0.09 4.16 -3.43
N ARG A 25 0.46 3.04 -3.92
CA ARG A 25 1.77 2.51 -3.50
C ARG A 25 2.93 3.49 -3.66
N ARG A 26 2.84 4.41 -4.62
CA ARG A 26 3.90 5.39 -4.93
C ARG A 26 3.56 6.78 -4.44
N CYS A 27 2.44 6.94 -3.75
CA CYS A 27 1.97 8.21 -3.25
C CYS A 27 2.41 8.44 -1.80
N THR A 28 2.79 9.68 -1.50
CA THR A 28 2.88 10.23 -0.15
C THR A 28 1.94 11.41 -0.05
N ILE A 29 1.37 11.63 1.13
CA ILE A 29 0.43 12.72 1.39
C ILE A 29 0.94 13.58 2.55
N GLN A 30 0.83 14.90 2.44
CA GLN A 30 1.22 15.86 3.47
C GLN A 30 0.11 16.86 3.71
N GLN A 31 -0.19 17.13 4.98
CA GLN A 31 -1.20 18.10 5.38
C GLN A 31 -0.55 19.49 5.54
N GLY A 32 -1.19 20.51 4.98
CA GLY A 32 -0.88 21.91 5.19
C GLY A 32 -2.06 22.65 5.83
N ASN A 33 -1.94 23.96 5.98
CA ASN A 33 -3.02 24.78 6.50
C ASN A 33 -4.12 24.93 5.42
N ARG A 34 -5.28 24.28 5.63
CA ARG A 34 -6.44 24.23 4.70
C ARG A 34 -6.19 23.58 3.33
N ILE A 35 -5.00 23.05 3.11
CA ILE A 35 -4.60 22.34 1.88
C ILE A 35 -3.95 21.00 2.24
N PHE A 36 -3.82 20.12 1.25
CA PHE A 36 -2.93 18.97 1.34
C PHE A 36 -2.22 18.74 0.01
N SER A 37 -1.08 18.06 0.03
CA SER A 37 -0.36 17.69 -1.17
C SER A 37 -0.27 16.18 -1.31
N ILE A 38 -0.39 15.68 -2.54
CA ILE A 38 -0.11 14.30 -2.92
C ILE A 38 1.11 14.32 -3.81
N THR A 39 2.15 13.60 -3.42
CA THR A 39 3.35 13.41 -4.24
C THR A 39 3.43 11.96 -4.72
N CYS A 40 3.52 11.75 -6.02
CA CYS A 40 3.72 10.47 -6.66
C CYS A 40 4.95 10.52 -7.56
N GLN A 41 6.06 9.97 -7.09
CA GLN A 41 7.37 10.05 -7.76
C GLN A 41 7.78 11.53 -8.00
N THR A 42 7.73 12.00 -9.25
CA THR A 42 8.10 13.36 -9.65
C THR A 42 6.92 14.31 -9.77
N LEU A 43 5.69 13.81 -9.65
CA LEU A 43 4.47 14.61 -9.74
C LEU A 43 3.98 14.96 -8.34
N THR A 44 3.87 16.25 -8.04
CA THR A 44 3.24 16.75 -6.82
C THR A 44 1.99 17.56 -7.19
N VAL A 45 0.86 17.22 -6.57
CA VAL A 45 -0.41 17.90 -6.75
C VAL A 45 -0.82 18.50 -5.40
N VAL A 46 -1.08 19.80 -5.37
CA VAL A 46 -1.61 20.50 -4.18
C VAL A 46 -3.11 20.67 -4.36
N LEU A 47 -3.87 20.29 -3.34
CA LEU A 47 -5.33 20.24 -3.37
C LEU A 47 -5.91 21.03 -2.19
N TYR A 48 -7.04 21.65 -2.44
CA TYR A 48 -7.88 22.31 -1.43
C TYR A 48 -9.34 22.07 -1.76
N SER A 49 -10.21 22.16 -0.76
CA SER A 49 -11.66 22.17 -0.94
C SER A 49 -12.24 23.43 -0.29
N ASP A 50 -13.17 24.08 -1.00
CA ASP A 50 -13.98 25.20 -0.48
C ASP A 50 -15.35 24.74 0.05
N GLN A 51 -15.67 23.45 -0.09
CA GLN A 51 -16.96 22.88 0.26
C GLN A 51 -17.01 22.50 1.75
N GLU A 52 -18.03 22.97 2.47
CA GLU A 52 -18.28 22.59 3.86
C GLU A 52 -18.63 21.10 4.01
N SER A 53 -19.33 20.53 3.03
CA SER A 53 -19.76 19.12 3.05
C SER A 53 -18.61 18.13 2.87
N CYS A 54 -17.49 18.56 2.30
CA CYS A 54 -16.34 17.71 2.03
C CYS A 54 -15.05 18.50 2.21
N THR A 55 -14.60 18.56 3.47
CA THR A 55 -13.45 19.37 3.85
C THR A 55 -12.15 18.80 3.29
N THR A 56 -11.15 19.66 3.15
CA THR A 56 -9.76 19.27 2.86
C THR A 56 -9.27 18.17 3.80
N GLU A 57 -9.65 18.24 5.09
CA GLU A 57 -9.27 17.27 6.12
C GLU A 57 -9.89 15.89 5.88
N ALA A 58 -11.19 15.83 5.55
CA ALA A 58 -11.87 14.57 5.25
C ALA A 58 -11.24 13.85 4.04
N TRP A 59 -10.87 14.60 3.00
CA TRP A 59 -10.14 14.06 1.85
C TRP A 59 -8.75 13.56 2.23
N PHE A 60 -8.01 14.34 3.02
CA PHE A 60 -6.68 13.95 3.49
C PHE A 60 -6.74 12.63 4.27
N GLU A 61 -7.65 12.51 5.24
CA GLU A 61 -7.82 11.30 6.05
C GLU A 61 -8.22 10.09 5.20
N ALA A 62 -9.18 10.25 4.30
CA ALA A 62 -9.66 9.17 3.44
C ALA A 62 -8.54 8.62 2.55
N ILE A 63 -7.75 9.49 1.93
CA ILE A 63 -6.63 9.10 1.06
C ILE A 63 -5.51 8.47 1.88
N ASN A 64 -5.13 9.08 3.01
CA ASN A 64 -4.09 8.54 3.89
C ASN A 64 -4.46 7.14 4.39
N LYS A 65 -5.71 6.95 4.82
CA LYS A 65 -6.24 5.64 5.23
C LYS A 65 -6.17 4.62 4.09
N ALA A 66 -6.55 5.00 2.87
CA ALA A 66 -6.47 4.11 1.71
C ALA A 66 -5.02 3.67 1.41
N ILE A 67 -4.05 4.58 1.49
CA ILE A 67 -2.62 4.27 1.33
C ILE A 67 -2.15 3.29 2.41
N MET A 68 -2.52 3.53 3.67
CA MET A 68 -2.17 2.64 4.79
C MET A 68 -2.80 1.25 4.65
N GLN A 69 -4.08 1.19 4.27
CA GLN A 69 -4.78 -0.08 4.06
C GLN A 69 -4.16 -0.89 2.90
N ASP A 70 -3.81 -0.26 1.79
CA ASP A 70 -3.09 -0.91 0.69
C ASP A 70 -1.74 -1.47 1.16
N ALA A 71 -1.01 -0.75 2.02
CA ALA A 71 0.21 -1.27 2.63
C ALA A 71 -0.04 -2.49 3.53
N GLN A 72 -1.09 -2.47 4.36
CA GLN A 72 -1.47 -3.59 5.22
C GLN A 72 -1.91 -4.82 4.42
N HIS A 73 -2.76 -4.65 3.41
CA HIS A 73 -3.22 -5.75 2.55
C HIS A 73 -2.05 -6.43 1.83
N ARG A 74 -1.00 -5.71 1.43
CA ARG A 74 0.18 -6.35 0.85
C ARG A 74 0.94 -7.22 1.86
N GLN A 75 1.01 -6.82 3.11
CA GLN A 75 1.69 -7.60 4.14
C GLN A 75 1.01 -8.96 4.35
N THR A 76 -0.32 -9.05 4.17
CA THR A 76 -1.06 -10.31 4.30
C THR A 76 -0.86 -11.27 3.13
N LEU A 77 -0.43 -10.78 1.96
CA LEU A 77 -0.10 -11.62 0.80
C LEU A 77 1.23 -12.38 0.96
N ASN A 78 2.09 -11.97 1.90
CA ASN A 78 3.33 -12.68 2.15
C ASN A 78 3.04 -14.04 2.82
N ARG A 79 3.32 -15.13 2.11
CA ARG A 79 3.23 -16.48 2.67
C ARG A 79 4.13 -16.56 3.92
N ARG A 80 3.60 -16.96 5.08
CA ARG A 80 4.36 -17.01 6.36
C ARG A 80 5.70 -17.77 6.29
N GLY A 81 5.84 -18.72 5.36
CA GLY A 81 7.09 -19.43 5.10
C GLY A 81 8.13 -18.66 4.25
N SER A 82 7.71 -17.66 3.49
CA SER A 82 8.57 -16.83 2.63
C SER A 82 9.43 -15.84 3.43
N SER A 83 9.05 -15.55 4.68
CA SER A 83 9.86 -14.74 5.60
C SER A 83 10.88 -15.58 6.38
N ARG A 84 10.92 -16.91 6.18
CA ARG A 84 11.97 -17.74 6.78
C ARG A 84 13.27 -17.36 6.11
N GLN A 85 14.16 -16.71 6.86
CA GLN A 85 15.53 -16.56 6.42
C GLN A 85 16.16 -17.95 6.34
N VAL A 86 16.89 -18.20 5.25
CA VAL A 86 17.68 -19.42 5.13
C VAL A 86 18.73 -19.37 6.23
N LEU A 87 18.71 -20.36 7.13
CA LEU A 87 19.75 -20.52 8.15
C LEU A 87 21.10 -20.60 7.45
N LYS A 88 22.02 -19.70 7.78
CA LYS A 88 23.37 -19.75 7.23
C LYS A 88 24.14 -20.83 8.00
N LYS A 89 25.14 -21.45 7.36
CA LYS A 89 25.99 -22.48 7.96
C LYS A 89 26.63 -22.04 9.30
N LYS A 90 26.84 -20.73 9.47
CA LYS A 90 27.35 -20.12 10.71
C LYS A 90 26.34 -20.16 11.87
N ASP A 91 25.03 -20.07 11.56
CA ASP A 91 23.95 -20.07 12.55
C ASP A 91 23.62 -21.49 13.04
N LEU A 92 23.87 -22.50 12.19
CA LEU A 92 23.71 -23.92 12.55
C LEU A 92 24.67 -24.36 13.66
N ASN A 93 25.89 -23.81 13.68
CA ASN A 93 26.90 -24.14 14.69
C ASN A 93 26.49 -23.68 16.11
N PHE A 94 25.59 -22.70 16.23
CA PHE A 94 25.10 -22.19 17.52
C PHE A 94 23.90 -23.01 18.07
N MET A 95 23.24 -23.82 17.23
CA MET A 95 22.03 -24.58 17.55
C MET A 95 22.29 -26.06 17.88
N ASN A 96 23.56 -26.46 17.96
CA ASN A 96 23.96 -27.87 18.00
C ASN A 96 23.50 -28.62 19.27
N ASP A 97 23.15 -27.93 20.35
CA ASP A 97 22.66 -28.56 21.59
C ASP A 97 21.15 -28.84 21.63
N ALA A 98 20.34 -28.26 20.72
CA ALA A 98 18.88 -28.27 20.84
C ALA A 98 18.14 -29.12 19.78
N LEU A 99 18.84 -29.74 18.82
CA LEU A 99 18.23 -30.39 17.65
C LEU A 99 18.22 -31.92 17.68
N THR A 100 18.25 -32.56 18.84
CA THR A 100 17.96 -34.00 18.90
C THR A 100 16.49 -34.24 18.47
N PRO A 101 16.23 -35.01 17.40
CA PRO A 101 14.87 -35.29 16.99
C PRO A 101 14.19 -36.13 18.07
N ARG A 102 13.18 -35.57 18.76
CA ARG A 102 12.33 -36.36 19.67
C ARG A 102 11.65 -37.45 18.84
N LYS A 103 12.07 -38.70 19.03
CA LYS A 103 11.38 -39.88 18.49
C LYS A 103 9.91 -39.80 18.91
N ARG A 104 8.99 -39.67 17.94
CA ARG A 104 7.55 -39.80 18.20
C ARG A 104 7.31 -41.20 18.73
N LYS A 105 6.92 -41.34 20.01
CA LYS A 105 6.38 -42.60 20.53
C LYS A 105 5.09 -42.89 19.76
N GLN A 106 5.05 -43.99 19.02
CA GLN A 106 3.79 -44.55 18.55
C GLN A 106 3.07 -45.14 19.77
N LEU A 107 1.85 -44.70 20.01
CA LEU A 107 0.95 -45.30 21.00
C LEU A 107 0.41 -46.61 20.40
N GLN A 108 0.57 -47.71 21.14
CA GLN A 108 -0.10 -49.00 20.90
C GLN A 108 -1.52 -48.94 21.47
#